data_AF-A0A2P4T6C6-F1
#
_entry.id   AF-A0A2P4T6C6-F1
#
_cell.length_a   1.000
_cell.length_b   1.000
_cell.length_c   1.000
_cell.angle_alpha   90.00
_cell.angle_beta   90.00
_cell.angle_gamma   90.00
#
_symmetry.space_group_name_H-M   'P 1'
#
loop_
_entity.id
_entity.type
_entity.pdbx_description
1 polymer ?
#
loop_
_entity_poly.entity_id
_entity_poly.type
_entity_poly.pdbx_seq_one_letter_code
_entity_poly.pdbx_strand_id
1 'polypeptide(L)'
;FGWNRDEFDLLAAGRHNIGFPIVECSSEGDLIISKPPDTGGLISFGTVAEQLVYELGNPQRYLLPDVTCDFSEVSITEIPGFEGGAVKVHGAKGSPPSTFYKVSATYLDGFRATAVCPVGGPKAVQKGKLTAESILKRTRLMFSQLGYEDYSAVNIQVLGSEDTYGPHARRSIDGVSIQWSVLKLLLTSSS
;
A
#
# COMPACT_ATOMS: atom_id res chain seq x y z
N PHE A 1 -0.82 13.08 6.56
CA PHE A 1 -1.13 12.17 5.45
C PHE A 1 -2.64 12.15 5.23
N GLY A 2 -3.13 13.16 4.52
CA GLY A 2 -4.54 13.38 4.27
C GLY A 2 -4.77 13.24 2.77
N TRP A 3 -5.07 12.03 2.33
CA TRP A 3 -5.59 11.79 0.98
C TRP A 3 -6.73 12.76 0.71
N ASN A 4 -6.65 13.54 -0.37
CA ASN A 4 -7.79 14.34 -0.77
C ASN A 4 -8.95 13.41 -1.21
N ARG A 5 -10.13 13.98 -1.44
CA ARG A 5 -11.32 13.18 -1.75
C ARG A 5 -11.16 12.35 -3.04
N ASP A 6 -10.40 12.84 -4.00
CA ASP A 6 -10.30 12.33 -5.38
C ASP A 6 -9.21 11.24 -5.50
N GLU A 7 -8.09 11.38 -4.78
CA GLU A 7 -7.02 10.36 -4.75
C GLU A 7 -7.50 9.05 -4.14
N PHE A 8 -8.38 9.09 -3.14
CA PHE A 8 -8.90 7.89 -2.50
C PHE A 8 -9.68 7.01 -3.48
N ASP A 9 -10.50 7.61 -4.34
CA ASP A 9 -11.32 6.86 -5.30
C ASP A 9 -10.45 6.29 -6.43
N LEU A 10 -9.44 7.04 -6.87
CA LEU A 10 -8.43 6.56 -7.84
C LEU A 10 -7.60 5.40 -7.28
N LEU A 11 -7.20 5.47 -6.01
CA LEU A 11 -6.48 4.38 -5.33
C LEU A 11 -7.39 3.18 -5.01
N ALA A 12 -8.70 3.40 -4.87
CA ALA A 12 -9.66 2.33 -4.62
C ALA A 12 -9.96 1.52 -5.90
N ALA A 13 -9.93 2.17 -7.07
CA ALA A 13 -10.15 1.53 -8.35
C ALA A 13 -9.07 0.46 -8.63
N GLY A 14 -9.49 -0.74 -9.03
CA GLY A 14 -8.57 -1.79 -9.49
C GLY A 14 -7.65 -2.40 -8.40
N ARG A 15 -7.89 -2.19 -7.09
CA ARG A 15 -6.99 -2.66 -6.00
C ARG A 15 -6.67 -4.17 -6.00
N HIS A 16 -7.58 -4.99 -6.50
CA HIS A 16 -7.40 -6.43 -6.66
C HIS A 16 -6.43 -6.79 -7.81
N ASN A 17 -5.99 -5.82 -8.61
CA ASN A 17 -5.07 -5.97 -9.72
C ASN A 17 -4.04 -4.83 -9.74
N ILE A 18 -3.48 -4.46 -8.57
CA ILE A 18 -2.43 -3.44 -8.50
C ILE A 18 -1.17 -3.93 -9.20
N GLY A 19 -0.64 -3.10 -10.09
CA GLY A 19 0.64 -3.35 -10.76
C GLY A 19 1.82 -2.96 -9.87
N PHE A 20 2.95 -3.62 -10.06
CA PHE A 20 4.20 -3.19 -9.43
C PHE A 20 4.72 -1.92 -10.12
N PRO A 21 5.21 -0.92 -9.37
CA PRO A 21 5.87 0.23 -9.97
C PRO A 21 7.07 -0.21 -10.82
N ILE A 22 7.23 0.44 -11.97
CA ILE A 22 8.39 0.31 -12.85
C ILE A 22 9.26 1.55 -12.62
N VAL A 23 10.56 1.34 -12.44
CA VAL A 23 11.54 2.43 -12.35
C VAL A 23 12.48 2.32 -13.55
N GLU A 24 12.46 3.33 -14.40
CA GLU A 24 13.40 3.50 -15.50
C GLU A 24 14.48 4.49 -15.07
N CYS A 25 15.74 4.03 -15.04
CA CYS A 25 16.88 4.85 -14.62
C CYS A 25 17.66 5.32 -15.85
N SER A 26 17.94 6.62 -15.94
CA SER A 26 18.85 7.17 -16.94
C SER A 26 20.31 7.10 -16.49
N SER A 27 21.25 7.23 -17.44
CA SER A 27 22.68 7.31 -17.16
C SER A 27 23.07 8.53 -16.32
N GLU A 28 22.27 9.58 -16.37
CA GLU A 28 22.44 10.84 -15.64
C GLU A 28 21.88 10.77 -14.21
N GLY A 29 21.24 9.65 -13.84
CA GLY A 29 20.64 9.45 -12.52
C GLY A 29 19.19 9.95 -12.39
N ASP A 30 18.54 10.32 -13.49
CA ASP A 30 17.11 10.60 -13.50
C ASP A 30 16.32 9.31 -13.42
N LEU A 31 15.23 9.32 -12.65
CA LEU A 31 14.31 8.19 -12.54
C LEU A 31 12.95 8.57 -13.10
N ILE A 32 12.37 7.70 -13.90
CA ILE A 32 10.94 7.76 -14.23
C ILE A 32 10.27 6.59 -13.50
N ILE A 33 9.27 6.90 -12.69
CA ILE A 33 8.46 5.93 -11.99
C ILE A 33 7.09 5.89 -12.67
N SER A 34 6.69 4.72 -13.11
CA SER A 34 5.41 4.45 -13.78
C SER A 34 4.82 3.13 -13.30
N LYS A 35 3.75 2.66 -13.93
CA LYS A 35 3.17 1.33 -13.68
C LYS A 35 2.74 0.68 -15.01
N PRO A 36 2.58 -0.64 -15.06
CA PRO A 36 2.02 -1.32 -16.22
C PRO A 36 0.63 -0.76 -16.63
N PRO A 37 0.31 -0.79 -17.93
CA PRO A 37 -1.05 -0.52 -18.40
C PRO A 37 -2.03 -1.58 -17.87
N ASP A 38 -3.33 -1.26 -17.84
CA ASP A 38 -4.41 -2.18 -17.43
C ASP A 38 -4.34 -2.71 -15.99
N THR A 39 -3.46 -2.15 -15.15
CA THR A 39 -3.40 -2.45 -13.72
C THR A 39 -3.97 -1.33 -12.87
N GLY A 40 -4.52 -1.68 -11.71
CA GLY A 40 -4.90 -0.70 -10.68
C GLY A 40 -3.68 -0.07 -10.00
N GLY A 41 -3.97 0.80 -9.03
CA GLY A 41 -2.96 1.63 -8.36
C GLY A 41 -2.77 2.98 -9.05
N LEU A 42 -2.07 3.88 -8.36
CA LEU A 42 -1.83 5.25 -8.78
C LEU A 42 -0.36 5.59 -8.54
N ILE A 43 0.28 6.19 -9.54
CA ILE A 43 1.58 6.84 -9.41
C ILE A 43 1.33 8.35 -9.51
N SER A 44 1.39 9.02 -8.38
CA SER A 44 1.31 10.48 -8.24
C SER A 44 2.47 10.99 -7.39
N PHE A 45 2.64 12.32 -7.37
CA PHE A 45 3.56 12.94 -6.42
C PHE A 45 3.34 12.42 -4.99
N GLY A 46 2.08 12.41 -4.53
CA GLY A 46 1.73 12.00 -3.16
C GLY A 46 2.14 10.56 -2.86
N THR A 47 1.80 9.60 -3.73
CA THR A 47 2.12 8.18 -3.52
C THR A 47 3.62 7.89 -3.49
N VAL A 48 4.40 8.56 -4.33
CA VAL A 48 5.86 8.38 -4.41
C VAL A 48 6.56 9.12 -3.28
N ALA A 49 6.12 10.34 -2.95
CA ALA A 49 6.65 11.09 -1.82
C ALA A 49 6.42 10.35 -0.49
N GLU A 50 5.23 9.78 -0.28
CA GLU A 50 4.93 8.96 0.90
C GLU A 50 5.88 7.77 1.04
N GLN A 51 6.20 7.09 -0.06
CA GLN A 51 7.18 6.01 -0.06
C GLN A 51 8.61 6.49 0.18
N LEU A 52 9.00 7.61 -0.44
CA LEU A 52 10.35 8.18 -0.29
C LEU A 52 10.66 8.51 1.17
N VAL A 53 9.69 9.05 1.91
CA VAL A 53 9.88 9.46 3.31
C VAL A 53 9.59 8.34 4.31
N TYR A 54 9.14 7.17 3.86
CA TYR A 54 8.85 6.05 4.74
C TYR A 54 10.14 5.56 5.40
N GLU A 55 10.19 5.62 6.73
CA GLU A 55 11.35 5.21 7.55
C GLU A 55 12.65 5.95 7.21
N LEU A 56 12.56 7.07 6.50
CA LEU A 56 13.71 7.90 6.17
C LEU A 56 14.12 8.68 7.42
N GLY A 57 15.30 8.35 7.96
CA GLY A 57 15.90 9.03 9.12
C GLY A 57 16.54 10.37 8.72
N ASN A 58 17.87 10.36 8.54
CA ASN A 58 18.59 11.53 8.03
C ASN A 58 18.58 11.53 6.48
N PRO A 59 17.88 12.48 5.82
CA PRO A 59 17.82 12.53 4.35
C PRO A 59 19.17 12.74 3.69
N GLN A 60 20.10 13.46 4.33
CA GLN A 60 21.43 13.72 3.76
C GLN A 60 22.41 12.55 3.95
N ARG A 61 22.01 11.53 4.72
CA ARG A 61 22.88 10.40 5.08
C ARG A 61 22.05 9.14 5.32
N TYR A 62 21.26 8.76 4.33
CA TYR A 62 20.50 7.51 4.39
C TYR A 62 21.43 6.33 4.05
N LEU A 63 21.71 5.48 5.04
CA LEU A 63 22.68 4.41 4.93
C LEU A 63 22.05 3.15 4.29
N LEU A 64 22.51 2.79 3.10
CA LEU A 64 22.25 1.50 2.45
C LEU A 64 23.53 0.64 2.46
N PRO A 65 23.43 -0.68 2.23
CA PRO A 65 24.58 -1.58 2.26
C PRO A 65 25.71 -1.16 1.30
N ASP A 66 25.36 -0.73 0.09
CA ASP A 66 26.32 -0.47 -0.98
C ASP A 66 26.53 1.03 -1.27
N VAL A 67 25.71 1.90 -0.70
CA VAL A 67 25.73 3.34 -0.97
C VAL A 67 25.19 4.13 0.22
N THR A 68 25.72 5.32 0.46
CA THR A 68 25.09 6.31 1.34
C THR A 68 24.37 7.33 0.47
N CYS A 69 23.05 7.43 0.62
CA CYS A 69 22.21 8.31 -0.18
C CYS A 69 21.97 9.66 0.50
N ASP A 70 22.03 10.73 -0.29
CA ASP A 70 21.51 12.04 0.00
C ASP A 70 20.25 12.29 -0.84
N PHE A 71 19.12 12.42 -0.13
CA PHE A 71 17.80 12.69 -0.68
C PHE A 71 17.32 14.13 -0.40
N SER A 72 18.15 15.01 0.19
CA SER A 72 17.67 16.35 0.61
C SER A 72 17.31 17.27 -0.56
N GLU A 73 17.89 17.02 -1.73
CA GLU A 73 17.64 17.78 -2.96
C GLU A 73 16.75 17.01 -3.96
N VAL A 74 16.05 15.96 -3.50
CA VAL A 74 15.15 15.20 -4.36
C VAL A 74 13.93 16.03 -4.74
N SER A 75 13.65 16.07 -6.03
CA SER A 75 12.42 16.63 -6.59
C SER A 75 11.61 15.54 -7.29
N ILE A 76 10.29 15.62 -7.17
CA ILE A 76 9.32 14.72 -7.80
C ILE A 76 8.38 15.58 -8.64
N THR A 77 8.25 15.28 -9.93
CA THR A 77 7.38 16.02 -10.86
C THR A 77 6.50 15.05 -11.63
N GLU A 78 5.20 15.31 -11.70
CA GLU A 78 4.26 14.46 -12.44
C GLU A 78 4.46 14.59 -13.96
N ILE A 79 4.36 13.46 -14.67
CA ILE A 79 4.46 13.38 -16.12
C ILE A 79 3.05 13.12 -16.68
N PRO A 80 2.49 14.03 -17.49
CA PRO A 80 1.16 13.84 -18.08
C PRO A 80 1.17 12.75 -19.17
N GLY A 81 -0.01 12.18 -19.44
CA GLY A 81 -0.21 11.24 -20.55
C GLY A 81 -0.01 9.77 -20.22
N PHE A 82 0.32 9.42 -18.97
CA PHE A 82 0.43 8.04 -18.50
C PHE A 82 -0.84 7.60 -17.78
N GLU A 83 -1.43 6.46 -18.18
CA GLU A 83 -2.62 5.92 -17.54
C GLU A 83 -2.32 5.42 -16.12
N GLY A 84 -3.00 6.01 -15.14
CA GLY A 84 -2.72 5.80 -13.72
C GLY A 84 -1.40 6.40 -13.23
N GLY A 85 -0.83 7.31 -14.03
CA GLY A 85 0.17 8.27 -13.64
C GLY A 85 1.63 7.83 -13.80
N ALA A 86 2.51 8.83 -13.84
CA ALA A 86 3.95 8.67 -13.84
C ALA A 86 4.59 9.90 -13.21
N VAL A 87 5.76 9.74 -12.60
CA VAL A 87 6.55 10.85 -12.07
C VAL A 87 8.00 10.74 -12.50
N LYS A 88 8.63 11.89 -12.71
CA LYS A 88 10.08 12.03 -12.78
C LYS A 88 10.61 12.33 -11.39
N VAL A 89 11.64 11.60 -10.96
CA VAL A 89 12.39 11.84 -9.73
C VAL A 89 13.82 12.21 -10.10
N HIS A 90 14.32 13.29 -9.52
CA HIS A 90 15.68 13.81 -9.77
C HIS A 90 16.30 14.29 -8.46
N GLY A 91 17.64 14.39 -8.41
CA GLY A 91 18.37 15.08 -7.33
C GLY A 91 18.88 14.17 -6.22
N ALA A 92 18.62 12.86 -6.28
CA ALA A 92 19.24 11.89 -5.38
C ALA A 92 20.74 11.77 -5.68
N LYS A 93 21.57 11.77 -4.64
CA LYS A 93 23.03 11.61 -4.78
C LYS A 93 23.52 10.43 -3.96
N GLY A 94 24.45 9.68 -4.52
CA GLY A 94 25.12 8.57 -3.82
C GLY A 94 26.54 8.95 -3.43
N SER A 95 26.98 8.45 -2.27
CA SER A 95 28.38 8.48 -1.82
C SER A 95 28.79 7.07 -1.37
N PRO A 96 30.10 6.78 -1.24
CA PRO A 96 30.57 5.45 -0.85
C PRO A 96 29.88 4.91 0.41
N PRO A 97 29.71 3.58 0.53
CA PRO A 97 29.08 2.98 1.69
C PRO A 97 29.86 3.28 2.96
N SER A 98 29.19 3.16 4.11
CA SER A 98 29.86 3.29 5.40
C SER A 98 30.87 2.15 5.62
N THR A 99 31.80 2.34 6.55
CA THR A 99 32.72 1.27 7.00
C THR A 99 32.04 0.23 7.89
N PHE A 100 30.74 0.38 8.17
CA PHE A 100 29.95 -0.51 9.02
C PHE A 100 29.05 -1.41 8.17
N TYR A 101 28.81 -2.63 8.65
CA TYR A 101 27.85 -3.56 8.04
C TYR A 101 26.45 -3.37 8.62
N LYS A 102 25.44 -3.36 7.74
CA LYS A 102 24.04 -3.51 8.16
C LYS A 102 23.77 -4.99 8.43
N VAL A 103 23.69 -5.37 9.70
CA VAL A 103 23.38 -6.75 10.11
C VAL A 103 21.89 -6.89 10.38
N SER A 104 21.24 -7.84 9.71
CA SER A 104 19.92 -8.35 10.08
C SER A 104 20.07 -9.82 10.44
N ALA A 105 19.83 -10.17 11.70
CA ALA A 105 19.84 -11.55 12.16
C ALA A 105 18.40 -12.01 12.38
N THR A 106 18.00 -13.05 11.66
CA THR A 106 16.69 -13.67 11.82
C THR A 106 16.91 -15.17 12.02
N TYR A 107 16.25 -15.75 13.02
CA TYR A 107 16.26 -17.19 13.25
C TYR A 107 14.83 -17.72 13.17
N LEU A 108 14.68 -18.96 12.71
CA LEU A 108 13.37 -19.60 12.61
C LEU A 108 12.90 -19.98 14.01
N ASP A 109 11.77 -19.40 14.44
CA ASP A 109 11.09 -19.70 15.70
C ASP A 109 9.63 -20.11 15.42
N GLY A 110 9.46 -21.36 15.02
CA GLY A 110 8.15 -21.94 14.70
C GLY A 110 7.42 -21.24 13.54
N PHE A 111 6.12 -21.52 13.44
CA PHE A 111 5.23 -20.89 12.46
C PHE A 111 4.04 -20.27 13.19
N ARG A 112 3.93 -18.95 13.12
CA ARG A 112 2.74 -18.22 13.59
C ARG A 112 2.42 -17.11 12.61
N ALA A 113 1.25 -17.18 11.99
CA ALA A 113 0.70 -16.10 11.18
C ALA A 113 -0.52 -15.52 11.90
N THR A 114 -0.46 -14.24 12.23
CA THR A 114 -1.63 -13.47 12.68
C THR A 114 -1.65 -12.20 11.86
N ALA A 115 -2.59 -12.11 10.92
CA ALA A 115 -2.79 -10.93 10.10
C ALA A 115 -3.90 -10.08 10.73
N VAL A 116 -3.53 -8.89 11.19
CA VAL A 116 -4.45 -7.85 11.61
C VAL A 116 -4.13 -6.66 10.72
N CYS A 117 -5.13 -6.12 10.02
CA CYS A 117 -4.97 -4.93 9.20
C CYS A 117 -5.63 -3.75 9.92
N PRO A 118 -4.86 -2.99 10.75
CA PRO A 118 -5.36 -1.77 11.33
C PRO A 118 -5.47 -0.72 10.22
N VAL A 119 -6.66 -0.13 10.10
CA VAL A 119 -6.94 0.92 9.13
C VAL A 119 -7.25 2.19 9.90
N GLY A 120 -6.36 3.17 9.77
CA GLY A 120 -6.44 4.47 10.45
C GLY A 120 -6.83 5.63 9.52
N GLY A 121 -7.30 6.71 10.12
CA GLY A 121 -7.54 8.00 9.45
C GLY A 121 -8.93 8.15 8.81
N PRO A 122 -9.15 9.22 8.02
CA PRO A 122 -10.45 9.49 7.41
C PRO A 122 -10.94 8.30 6.57
N LYS A 123 -12.23 8.02 6.62
CA LYS A 123 -12.88 6.89 5.93
C LYS A 123 -12.29 5.52 6.31
N ALA A 124 -11.73 5.36 7.51
CA ALA A 124 -11.14 4.09 7.98
C ALA A 124 -12.06 2.87 7.76
N VAL A 125 -13.35 3.00 8.09
CA VAL A 125 -14.31 1.90 7.90
C VAL A 125 -14.47 1.53 6.42
N GLN A 126 -14.62 2.53 5.55
CA GLN A 126 -14.75 2.31 4.10
C GLN A 126 -13.47 1.70 3.52
N LYS A 127 -12.30 2.21 3.94
CA LYS A 127 -10.98 1.68 3.59
C LYS A 127 -10.82 0.21 4.00
N GLY A 128 -11.28 -0.14 5.21
CA GLY A 128 -11.28 -1.52 5.72
C GLY A 128 -12.13 -2.45 4.85
N LYS A 129 -13.37 -2.04 4.53
CA LYS A 129 -14.26 -2.83 3.66
C LYS A 129 -13.68 -3.01 2.26
N LEU A 130 -13.21 -1.93 1.63
CA LEU A 130 -12.59 -2.00 0.30
C LEU A 130 -11.35 -2.90 0.26
N THR A 131 -10.54 -2.87 1.32
CA THR A 131 -9.36 -3.73 1.43
C THR A 131 -9.78 -5.21 1.49
N ALA A 132 -10.79 -5.53 2.30
CA ALA A 132 -11.33 -6.89 2.40
C ALA A 132 -11.88 -7.40 1.07
N GLU A 133 -12.71 -6.60 0.40
CA GLU A 133 -13.29 -6.95 -0.90
C GLU A 133 -12.21 -7.12 -1.98
N SER A 134 -11.16 -6.30 -1.94
CA SER A 134 -10.05 -6.40 -2.88
C SER A 134 -9.24 -7.69 -2.67
N ILE A 135 -9.03 -8.09 -1.42
CA ILE A 135 -8.37 -9.36 -1.08
C ILE A 135 -9.20 -10.52 -1.62
N LEU A 136 -10.51 -10.56 -1.33
CA LEU A 136 -11.41 -11.60 -1.80
C LEU A 136 -11.46 -11.68 -3.34
N LYS A 137 -11.52 -10.54 -4.01
CA LYS A 137 -11.52 -10.51 -5.48
C LYS A 137 -10.20 -11.02 -6.04
N ARG A 138 -9.05 -10.64 -5.44
CA ARG A 138 -7.73 -11.12 -5.88
C ARG A 138 -7.61 -12.64 -5.70
N THR A 139 -7.99 -13.16 -4.55
CA THR A 139 -7.86 -14.59 -4.25
C THR A 139 -8.80 -15.45 -5.09
N ARG A 140 -10.02 -14.97 -5.38
CA ARG A 140 -10.93 -15.63 -6.34
C ARG A 140 -10.35 -15.73 -7.74
N LEU A 141 -9.67 -14.69 -8.21
CA LEU A 141 -8.95 -14.75 -9.49
C LEU A 141 -7.85 -15.83 -9.46
N MET A 142 -7.11 -15.93 -8.35
CA MET A 142 -6.11 -16.98 -8.17
C MET A 142 -6.74 -18.38 -8.10
N PHE A 143 -7.88 -18.54 -7.43
CA PHE A 143 -8.60 -19.81 -7.37
C PHE A 143 -9.04 -20.26 -8.76
N SER A 144 -9.63 -19.35 -9.53
CA SER A 144 -10.01 -19.63 -10.92
C SER A 144 -8.82 -20.03 -11.79
N GLN A 145 -7.66 -19.39 -11.63
CA GLN A 145 -6.43 -19.74 -12.35
C GLN A 145 -5.85 -21.10 -11.94
N LEU A 146 -6.05 -21.51 -10.69
CA LEU A 146 -5.57 -22.78 -10.13
C LEU A 146 -6.60 -23.91 -10.23
N GLY A 147 -7.80 -23.63 -10.74
CA GLY A 147 -8.89 -24.61 -10.85
C GLY A 147 -9.58 -24.94 -9.53
N TYR A 148 -9.49 -24.05 -8.52
CA TYR A 148 -10.18 -24.20 -7.24
C TYR A 148 -11.60 -23.62 -7.27
N GLU A 149 -12.48 -24.18 -6.44
CA GLU A 149 -13.81 -23.64 -6.19
C GLU A 149 -13.74 -22.33 -5.37
N ASP A 150 -14.82 -21.53 -5.39
CA ASP A 150 -14.92 -20.32 -4.56
C ASP A 150 -15.12 -20.66 -3.08
N TYR A 151 -15.02 -19.66 -2.21
CA TYR A 151 -15.27 -19.77 -0.77
C TYR A 151 -16.68 -20.31 -0.47
N SER A 152 -16.77 -21.28 0.44
CA SER A 152 -18.06 -21.79 0.93
C SER A 152 -18.79 -20.78 1.83
N ALA A 153 -18.04 -19.89 2.49
CA ALA A 153 -18.57 -18.75 3.26
C ALA A 153 -17.52 -17.64 3.39
N VAL A 154 -18.00 -16.39 3.41
CA VAL A 154 -17.20 -15.19 3.62
C VAL A 154 -17.84 -14.33 4.70
N ASN A 155 -17.05 -13.92 5.69
CA ASN A 155 -17.47 -12.94 6.70
C ASN A 155 -16.42 -11.83 6.81
N ILE A 156 -16.85 -10.59 6.56
CA ILE A 156 -16.05 -9.38 6.66
C ILE A 156 -16.57 -8.59 7.86
N GLN A 157 -15.69 -8.36 8.84
CA GLN A 157 -16.00 -7.49 9.98
C GLN A 157 -14.95 -6.40 10.10
N VAL A 158 -15.43 -5.16 10.20
CA VAL A 158 -14.62 -3.99 10.50
C VAL A 158 -14.77 -3.68 11.99
N LEU A 159 -13.87 -4.19 12.82
CA LEU A 159 -13.94 -3.97 14.26
C LEU A 159 -13.72 -2.49 14.57
N GLY A 160 -14.48 -1.95 15.53
CA GLY A 160 -14.50 -0.51 15.81
C GLY A 160 -15.56 0.27 15.04
N SER A 161 -16.30 -0.35 14.11
CA SER A 161 -17.39 0.30 13.35
C SER A 161 -18.81 0.05 13.85
N GLU A 162 -18.96 -0.55 15.03
CA GLU A 162 -20.23 -1.07 15.54
C GLU A 162 -20.88 -2.17 14.67
N ASP A 163 -20.14 -2.78 13.72
CA ASP A 163 -20.66 -3.86 12.84
C ASP A 163 -21.25 -5.05 13.64
N THR A 164 -20.81 -5.26 14.89
CA THR A 164 -21.31 -6.30 15.80
C THR A 164 -22.73 -6.06 16.33
N TYR A 165 -23.26 -4.84 16.25
CA TYR A 165 -24.57 -4.47 16.78
C TYR A 165 -25.72 -4.62 15.76
N GLY A 166 -25.41 -4.97 14.51
CA GLY A 166 -26.41 -5.24 13.47
C GLY A 166 -27.39 -4.05 13.28
N PRO A 167 -28.71 -4.27 13.32
CA PRO A 167 -29.71 -3.20 13.19
C PRO A 167 -29.65 -2.10 14.27
N HIS A 168 -28.98 -2.36 15.40
CA HIS A 168 -28.89 -1.43 16.51
C HIS A 168 -27.63 -0.55 16.47
N ALA A 169 -26.79 -0.68 15.44
CA ALA A 169 -25.60 0.14 15.26
C ALA A 169 -25.99 1.62 15.09
N ARG A 170 -25.39 2.49 15.91
CA ARG A 170 -25.50 3.95 15.77
C ARG A 170 -24.50 4.40 14.72
N ARG A 171 -24.87 4.23 13.46
CA ARG A 171 -24.09 4.77 12.33
C ARG A 171 -24.04 6.30 12.48
N SER A 172 -22.94 6.85 12.98
CA SER A 172 -22.83 8.31 13.05
C SER A 172 -22.91 8.86 11.63
N ILE A 173 -23.90 9.72 11.40
CA ILE A 173 -24.27 10.27 10.10
C ILE A 173 -23.17 11.20 9.55
N ASP A 174 -22.18 11.57 10.38
CA ASP A 174 -21.18 12.59 10.04
C ASP A 174 -19.73 12.08 9.97
N GLY A 175 -19.46 10.77 10.03
CA GLY A 175 -18.13 10.23 9.71
C GLY A 175 -16.97 10.67 10.62
N VAL A 176 -17.24 11.32 11.76
CA VAL A 176 -16.21 11.85 12.68
C VAL A 176 -15.77 10.85 13.76
N SER A 177 -16.51 9.78 14.05
CA SER A 177 -16.28 9.04 15.31
C SER A 177 -15.37 7.81 15.24
N ILE A 178 -15.06 7.24 14.07
CA ILE A 178 -14.27 5.99 13.96
C ILE A 178 -12.97 6.26 13.20
N GLN A 179 -11.90 6.49 13.96
CA GLN A 179 -10.57 6.79 13.43
C GLN A 179 -9.68 5.55 13.23
N TRP A 180 -10.11 4.41 13.77
CA TRP A 180 -9.38 3.16 13.74
C TRP A 180 -10.34 2.01 13.56
N SER A 181 -9.98 1.08 12.68
CA SER A 181 -10.70 -0.17 12.56
C SER A 181 -9.78 -1.35 12.31
N VAL A 182 -10.22 -2.55 12.66
CA VAL A 182 -9.49 -3.79 12.39
C VAL A 182 -10.31 -4.65 11.45
N LEU A 183 -9.72 -5.01 10.30
CA LEU A 183 -10.31 -5.99 9.42
C LEU A 183 -10.05 -7.41 9.94
N LYS A 184 -11.11 -8.18 10.18
CA LYS A 184 -11.06 -9.63 10.39
C LYS A 184 -11.69 -10.32 9.18
N LEU A 185 -10.91 -11.16 8.50
CA LEU A 185 -11.37 -11.99 7.38
C LEU A 185 -11.36 -13.45 7.83
N LEU A 186 -12.52 -14.11 7.79
CA LEU A 186 -12.66 -15.55 8.02
C LEU A 186 -13.04 -16.22 6.70
N LEU A 187 -12.22 -17.18 6.28
CA LEU A 187 -12.37 -17.93 5.03
C LEU A 187 -12.49 -19.41 5.37
N THR A 188 -13.43 -20.10 4.72
CA THR A 188 -13.57 -21.56 4.80
C THR A 188 -13.60 -22.11 3.38
N SER A 189 -12.91 -23.22 3.16
CA SER A 189 -12.97 -24.00 1.92
C SER A 189 -13.45 -25.40 2.25
N SER A 190 -14.27 -25.99 1.37
CA SER A 190 -14.57 -27.43 1.40
C SER A 190 -13.34 -28.23 0.95
N SER A 191 -13.14 -29.38 1.58
CA SER A 191 -12.10 -30.38 1.27
C SER A 191 -12.37 -31.13 -0.01
#